data_AF-A0A0L6JP85-F1
#
_entry.id   AF-A0A0L6JP85-F1
#
_cell.length_a   1.000
_cell.length_b   1.000
_cell.length_c   1.000
_cell.angle_alpha   90.00
_cell.angle_beta   90.00
_cell.angle_gamma   90.00
#
_symmetry.space_group_name_H-M   'P 1'
#
loop_
_entity.id
_entity.type
_entity.pdbx_description
1 polymer ?
#
loop_
_entity_poly.entity_id
_entity_poly.type
_entity_poly.pdbx_seq_one_letter_code
_entity_poly.pdbx_strand_id
1 'polypeptide(L)'
;MKRKNIKGNLFKLLCTVSILGAIMILSMSTAYCRAKPVSVSINSVKANPGSQVKMEIKFDNIPDKGLTAAQFNIEYDKSKVTLKKDNIKSGSIVHNPMFDIISNDIDTGTTIIYTDYDMTGNSHIKSSGTFLELTFDVSSSCPSSYVSVKLTPTYELDFLNRKKENLFYTDMTVPVNVEYVSGKITVGNPKPEVKLTVDKPVIENGGSIANIDAAPKIIGGRTLLPIRAVVEAFDGKIDWNATDKKITISIGSSKIQMWINKKNVIVNNGSKTIDVPPQIIEGRTFVPVRFVSENAGLKVDWEASTKTITIMK
;
A
#
# COMPACT_ATOMS: atom_id res chain seq x y z
N MET A 1 30.41 -70.55 4.05
CA MET A 1 29.02 -70.05 3.95
C MET A 1 28.69 -69.25 5.20
N LYS A 2 28.65 -67.90 5.15
CA LYS A 2 28.00 -67.01 6.14
C LYS A 2 28.06 -65.55 5.63
N ARG A 3 27.01 -65.10 4.95
CA ARG A 3 26.66 -63.68 4.81
C ARG A 3 25.67 -63.36 5.94
N LYS A 4 26.00 -62.45 6.87
CA LYS A 4 25.03 -61.89 7.82
C LYS A 4 25.29 -60.39 8.03
N ASN A 5 24.20 -59.64 7.93
CA ASN A 5 23.90 -58.39 8.66
C ASN A 5 24.72 -57.12 8.41
N ILE A 6 24.70 -56.58 7.18
CA ILE A 6 25.01 -55.15 6.95
C ILE A 6 23.75 -54.32 6.61
N LYS A 7 22.63 -54.96 6.22
CA LYS A 7 21.42 -54.23 5.81
C LYS A 7 20.58 -53.62 6.94
N GLY A 8 20.80 -54.01 8.21
CA GLY A 8 19.98 -53.56 9.35
C GLY A 8 20.35 -52.20 9.94
N ASN A 9 21.63 -51.83 9.94
CA ASN A 9 22.09 -50.56 10.54
C ASN A 9 22.03 -49.38 9.56
N LEU A 10 22.11 -49.63 8.25
CA LEU A 10 22.00 -48.56 7.25
C LEU A 10 20.57 -48.00 7.19
N PHE A 11 19.55 -48.83 7.42
CA PHE A 11 18.15 -48.41 7.38
C PHE A 11 17.73 -47.61 8.63
N LYS A 12 18.30 -47.92 9.81
CA LYS A 12 18.06 -47.12 11.03
C LYS A 12 18.73 -45.75 10.98
N LEU A 13 19.89 -45.61 10.33
CA LEU A 13 20.60 -44.35 10.18
C LEU A 13 19.92 -43.40 9.17
N LEU A 14 19.31 -43.97 8.10
CA LEU A 14 18.57 -43.20 7.09
C LEU A 14 17.23 -42.65 7.63
N CYS A 15 16.53 -43.37 8.51
CA CYS A 15 15.28 -42.87 9.11
C CYS A 15 15.49 -41.72 10.11
N THR A 16 16.59 -41.71 10.86
CA THR A 16 16.88 -40.62 11.83
C THR A 16 17.30 -39.32 11.14
N VAL A 17 18.00 -39.39 9.99
CA VAL A 17 18.38 -38.22 9.19
C VAL A 17 17.17 -37.60 8.48
N SER A 18 16.22 -38.43 8.00
CA SER A 18 14.98 -37.93 7.39
C SER A 18 14.05 -37.25 8.39
N ILE A 19 14.03 -37.71 9.65
CA ILE A 19 13.19 -37.10 10.69
C ILE A 19 13.81 -35.79 11.20
N LEU A 20 15.14 -35.69 11.36
CA LEU A 20 15.80 -34.41 11.66
C LEU A 20 15.66 -33.40 10.51
N GLY A 21 15.79 -33.86 9.25
CA GLY A 21 15.59 -33.03 8.06
C GLY A 21 14.16 -32.51 7.95
N ALA A 22 13.16 -33.36 8.18
CA ALA A 22 11.75 -32.94 8.18
C ALA A 22 11.42 -32.00 9.36
N ILE A 23 11.96 -32.24 10.56
CA ILE A 23 11.78 -31.35 11.73
C ILE A 23 12.48 -30.00 11.49
N MET A 24 13.66 -29.98 10.86
CA MET A 24 14.37 -28.74 10.50
C MET A 24 13.60 -27.97 9.42
N ILE A 25 13.08 -28.65 8.38
CA ILE A 25 12.25 -28.04 7.33
C ILE A 25 10.91 -27.53 7.89
N LEU A 26 10.26 -28.26 8.79
CA LEU A 26 9.06 -27.79 9.50
C LEU A 26 9.38 -26.61 10.44
N SER A 27 10.52 -26.64 11.16
CA SER A 27 10.92 -25.51 12.01
C SER A 27 11.28 -24.26 11.22
N MET A 28 11.96 -24.39 10.07
CA MET A 28 12.25 -23.29 9.16
C MET A 28 10.97 -22.77 8.49
N SER A 29 10.04 -23.66 8.13
CA SER A 29 8.72 -23.30 7.60
C SER A 29 7.87 -22.55 8.63
N THR A 30 7.85 -22.99 9.90
CA THR A 30 7.12 -22.29 10.97
C THR A 30 7.76 -20.96 11.37
N ALA A 31 9.09 -20.82 11.27
CA ALA A 31 9.79 -19.56 11.53
C ALA A 31 9.60 -18.55 10.38
N TYR A 32 9.66 -19.01 9.12
CA TYR A 32 9.41 -18.17 7.94
C TYR A 32 7.94 -17.73 7.84
N CYS A 33 7.01 -18.52 8.40
CA CYS A 33 5.58 -18.19 8.45
C CYS A 33 5.21 -17.11 9.49
N ARG A 34 6.15 -16.67 10.36
CA ARG A 34 5.87 -15.70 11.44
C ARG A 34 6.54 -14.33 11.30
N ALA A 35 7.53 -14.19 10.43
CA ALA A 35 8.18 -12.89 10.21
C ALA A 35 7.23 -11.94 9.47
N LYS A 36 7.06 -10.72 9.99
CA LYS A 36 6.35 -9.66 9.27
C LYS A 36 7.09 -9.37 7.96
N PRO A 37 6.37 -9.13 6.84
CA PRO A 37 7.04 -8.73 5.60
C PRO A 37 7.79 -7.42 5.82
N VAL A 38 8.92 -7.26 5.13
CA VAL A 38 9.61 -5.97 5.02
C VAL A 38 8.66 -5.01 4.32
N SER A 39 8.39 -3.87 4.95
CA SER A 39 7.57 -2.83 4.35
C SER A 39 8.48 -1.83 3.65
N VAL A 40 8.28 -1.66 2.36
CA VAL A 40 8.96 -0.66 1.53
C VAL A 40 7.95 0.41 1.18
N SER A 41 8.09 1.59 1.77
CA SER A 41 7.11 2.67 1.67
C SER A 41 7.71 3.94 1.10
N ILE A 42 6.92 4.69 0.33
CA ILE A 42 7.26 6.06 -0.07
C ILE A 42 6.16 7.00 0.40
N ASN A 43 6.55 8.12 0.99
CA ASN A 43 5.61 9.11 1.51
C ASN A 43 4.82 9.81 0.39
N SER A 44 3.77 10.55 0.75
CA SER A 44 3.03 11.41 -0.19
C SER A 44 3.27 12.88 0.12
N VAL A 45 3.33 13.71 -0.91
CA VAL A 45 3.71 15.13 -0.82
C VAL A 45 2.84 16.02 -1.70
N LYS A 46 2.84 17.33 -1.41
CA LYS A 46 2.24 18.37 -2.25
C LYS A 46 3.34 19.13 -2.97
N ALA A 47 3.07 19.56 -4.20
CA ALA A 47 4.00 20.34 -5.01
C ALA A 47 3.26 21.34 -5.90
N ASN A 48 3.98 22.37 -6.37
CA ASN A 48 3.47 23.29 -7.39
C ASN A 48 4.07 22.92 -8.76
N PRO A 49 3.38 23.23 -9.88
CA PRO A 49 4.00 23.12 -11.21
C PRO A 49 5.34 23.87 -11.26
N GLY A 50 6.36 23.25 -11.83
CA GLY A 50 7.71 23.84 -11.95
C GLY A 50 8.57 23.79 -10.67
N SER A 51 8.04 23.26 -9.56
CA SER A 51 8.79 23.14 -8.30
C SER A 51 9.58 21.84 -8.21
N GLN A 52 10.53 21.80 -7.26
CA GLN A 52 11.14 20.55 -6.81
C GLN A 52 10.45 20.06 -5.54
N VAL A 53 10.29 18.75 -5.40
CA VAL A 53 9.70 18.14 -4.21
C VAL A 53 10.52 16.94 -3.73
N LYS A 54 10.68 16.83 -2.42
CA LYS A 54 11.42 15.74 -1.77
C LYS A 54 10.48 14.63 -1.31
N MET A 55 10.85 13.39 -1.56
CA MET A 55 10.16 12.19 -1.09
C MET A 55 11.17 11.25 -0.43
N GLU A 56 10.70 10.44 0.52
CA GLU A 56 11.53 9.49 1.25
C GLU A 56 11.02 8.07 1.01
N ILE A 57 11.92 7.16 0.66
CA ILE A 57 11.66 5.72 0.72
C ILE A 57 12.15 5.20 2.06
N LYS A 58 11.29 4.50 2.79
CA LYS A 58 11.59 3.88 4.09
C LYS A 58 11.47 2.38 4.02
N PHE A 59 12.37 1.69 4.72
CA PHE A 59 12.26 0.27 4.99
C PHE A 59 11.88 0.05 6.45
N ASP A 60 10.87 -0.77 6.69
CA ASP A 60 10.39 -1.17 8.00
C ASP A 60 10.35 -2.71 8.13
N ASN A 61 10.35 -3.22 9.37
CA ASN A 61 10.40 -4.66 9.68
C ASN A 61 11.64 -5.37 9.09
N ILE A 62 12.81 -4.76 9.21
CA ILE A 62 14.07 -5.39 8.76
C ILE A 62 14.32 -6.67 9.58
N PRO A 63 14.60 -7.83 8.96
CA PRO A 63 14.93 -9.06 9.69
C PRO A 63 16.18 -8.88 10.56
N ASP A 64 16.31 -9.65 11.63
CA ASP A 64 17.49 -9.57 12.54
C ASP A 64 18.83 -9.81 11.82
N LYS A 65 18.80 -10.60 10.75
CA LYS A 65 19.94 -10.89 9.88
C LYS A 65 20.25 -9.77 8.87
N GLY A 66 19.41 -8.74 8.83
CA GLY A 66 19.50 -7.60 7.93
C GLY A 66 19.23 -7.92 6.46
N LEU A 67 19.32 -6.89 5.62
CA LEU A 67 19.17 -6.99 4.16
C LEU A 67 20.52 -6.75 3.48
N THR A 68 20.98 -7.72 2.70
CA THR A 68 22.23 -7.66 1.94
C THR A 68 22.01 -7.24 0.49
N ALA A 69 20.78 -7.40 -0.03
CA ALA A 69 20.40 -6.95 -1.36
C ALA A 69 18.91 -6.60 -1.42
N ALA A 70 18.57 -5.62 -2.24
CA ALA A 70 17.19 -5.22 -2.52
C ALA A 70 17.09 -4.67 -3.95
N GLN A 71 16.05 -5.03 -4.68
CA GLN A 71 15.79 -4.46 -6.00
C GLN A 71 14.29 -4.24 -6.21
N PHE A 72 13.94 -3.06 -6.73
CA PHE A 72 12.55 -2.66 -7.02
C PHE A 72 12.53 -1.50 -8.01
N ASN A 73 11.36 -1.24 -8.61
CA ASN A 73 11.14 -0.09 -9.47
C ASN A 73 10.40 1.02 -8.72
N ILE A 74 10.74 2.26 -9.06
CA ILE A 74 9.98 3.47 -8.76
C ILE A 74 9.33 3.91 -10.07
N GLU A 75 8.04 3.65 -10.23
CA GLU A 75 7.29 3.97 -11.44
C GLU A 75 6.51 5.29 -11.27
N TYR A 76 6.54 6.14 -12.29
CA TYR A 76 5.88 7.46 -12.26
C TYR A 76 5.61 7.97 -13.69
N ASP A 77 4.71 8.95 -13.80
CA ASP A 77 4.40 9.60 -15.08
C ASP A 77 5.52 10.60 -15.45
N LYS A 78 6.45 10.15 -16.29
CA LYS A 78 7.60 10.95 -16.77
C LYS A 78 7.20 12.22 -17.54
N SER A 79 5.97 12.33 -18.03
CA SER A 79 5.49 13.57 -18.67
C SER A 79 5.18 14.68 -17.66
N LYS A 80 5.00 14.32 -16.38
CA LYS A 80 4.62 15.25 -15.31
C LYS A 80 5.74 15.52 -14.33
N VAL A 81 6.55 14.51 -14.02
CA VAL A 81 7.67 14.63 -13.06
C VAL A 81 8.90 13.88 -13.57
N THR A 82 10.09 14.38 -13.19
CA THR A 82 11.37 13.78 -13.55
C THR A 82 12.18 13.51 -12.28
N LEU A 83 12.75 12.30 -12.17
CA LEU A 83 13.74 11.95 -11.17
C LEU A 83 15.09 11.81 -11.86
N LYS A 84 16.03 12.73 -11.58
CA LYS A 84 17.40 12.66 -12.10
C LYS A 84 18.26 11.77 -11.20
N LYS A 85 19.25 11.10 -11.77
CA LYS A 85 20.21 10.28 -11.02
C LYS A 85 20.86 11.05 -9.85
N ASP A 86 21.28 12.29 -10.09
CA ASP A 86 21.92 13.13 -9.06
C ASP A 86 20.97 13.52 -7.92
N ASN A 87 19.65 13.36 -8.11
CA ASN A 87 18.62 13.64 -7.13
C ASN A 87 18.21 12.41 -6.31
N ILE A 88 18.88 11.26 -6.50
CA ILE A 88 18.71 10.06 -5.69
C ILE A 88 19.84 10.06 -4.66
N LYS A 89 19.49 10.34 -3.40
CA LYS A 89 20.44 10.35 -2.28
C LYS A 89 20.13 9.19 -1.34
N SER A 90 21.17 8.64 -0.74
CA SER A 90 21.04 7.63 0.30
C SER A 90 20.42 8.20 1.56
N GLY A 91 19.51 7.44 2.16
CA GLY A 91 19.01 7.72 3.49
C GLY A 91 19.93 7.22 4.60
N SER A 92 19.48 7.38 5.84
CA SER A 92 20.26 7.13 7.06
C SER A 92 20.62 5.66 7.31
N ILE A 93 19.91 4.70 6.70
CA ILE A 93 20.16 3.26 6.93
C ILE A 93 21.16 2.65 5.94
N VAL A 94 21.65 3.44 4.99
CA VAL A 94 22.63 2.99 3.98
C VAL A 94 24.02 3.39 4.44
N HIS A 95 24.87 2.40 4.69
CA HIS A 95 26.19 2.62 5.29
C HIS A 95 27.22 3.12 4.28
N ASN A 96 27.28 2.55 3.07
CA ASN A 96 28.27 2.93 2.05
C ASN A 96 27.61 3.35 0.73
N PRO A 97 27.00 4.54 0.70
CA PRO A 97 26.08 4.92 -0.38
C PRO A 97 26.73 5.12 -1.74
N MET A 98 28.05 5.33 -1.81
CA MET A 98 28.76 5.50 -3.08
C MET A 98 28.81 4.20 -3.89
N PHE A 99 28.77 3.04 -3.23
CA PHE A 99 28.90 1.73 -3.87
C PHE A 99 27.65 0.87 -3.75
N ASP A 100 26.85 1.10 -2.70
CA ASP A 100 25.76 0.20 -2.36
C ASP A 100 24.48 0.47 -3.16
N ILE A 101 24.31 1.65 -3.77
CA ILE A 101 23.10 2.00 -4.53
C ILE A 101 23.42 2.22 -6.00
N ILE A 102 22.72 1.49 -6.85
CA ILE A 102 22.71 1.66 -8.29
C ILE A 102 21.28 2.01 -8.72
N SER A 103 21.16 3.02 -9.58
CA SER A 103 19.89 3.41 -10.19
C SER A 103 19.99 3.34 -11.71
N ASN A 104 18.97 2.77 -12.35
CA ASN A 104 18.87 2.74 -13.81
C ASN A 104 17.55 3.35 -14.28
N ASP A 105 17.61 4.28 -15.23
CA ASP A 105 16.41 4.86 -15.83
C ASP A 105 15.75 3.84 -16.77
N ILE A 106 14.44 3.67 -16.67
CA ILE A 106 13.63 2.75 -17.49
C ILE A 106 12.39 3.48 -18.01
N ASP A 107 11.75 2.99 -19.06
CA ASP A 107 10.61 3.70 -19.70
C ASP A 107 9.51 4.13 -18.69
N THR A 108 9.22 3.29 -17.71
CA THR A 108 8.16 3.52 -16.71
C THR A 108 8.61 4.27 -15.45
N GLY A 109 9.91 4.57 -15.31
CA GLY A 109 10.46 5.21 -14.12
C GLY A 109 11.95 4.93 -13.89
N THR A 110 12.31 4.43 -12.71
CA THR A 110 13.71 4.13 -12.34
C THR A 110 13.78 2.82 -11.55
N THR A 111 14.67 1.91 -11.93
CA THR A 111 15.02 0.73 -11.13
C THR A 111 16.07 1.12 -10.09
N ILE A 112 15.87 0.69 -8.85
CA ILE A 112 16.84 0.79 -7.76
C ILE A 112 17.37 -0.60 -7.44
N ILE A 113 18.68 -0.69 -7.30
CA ILE A 113 19.40 -1.87 -6.85
C ILE A 113 20.25 -1.46 -5.65
N TYR A 114 20.09 -2.18 -4.56
CA TYR A 114 20.95 -2.13 -3.39
C TYR A 114 21.72 -3.44 -3.24
N THR A 115 23.01 -3.35 -2.94
CA THR A 115 23.84 -4.51 -2.60
C THR A 115 24.91 -4.08 -1.59
N ASP A 116 25.13 -4.90 -0.57
CA ASP A 116 26.27 -4.77 0.36
C ASP A 116 27.57 -5.11 -0.39
N TYR A 117 28.11 -4.14 -1.14
CA TYR A 117 29.14 -4.37 -2.16
C TYR A 117 30.50 -4.77 -1.54
N ASP A 118 30.80 -4.34 -0.31
CA ASP A 118 32.06 -4.67 0.34
C ASP A 118 32.13 -6.14 0.82
N MET A 119 31.00 -6.84 0.84
CA MET A 119 30.83 -8.25 1.24
C MET A 119 31.45 -8.59 2.60
N THR A 120 31.69 -7.60 3.45
CA THR A 120 32.30 -7.78 4.78
C THR A 120 31.28 -8.29 5.80
N GLY A 121 29.99 -8.29 5.46
CA GLY A 121 28.88 -8.64 6.34
C GLY A 121 28.59 -7.60 7.42
N ASN A 122 29.26 -6.44 7.38
CA ASN A 122 29.13 -5.40 8.40
C ASN A 122 28.33 -4.17 7.93
N SER A 123 28.22 -3.94 6.61
CA SER A 123 27.63 -2.75 6.01
C SER A 123 26.18 -2.94 5.51
N HIS A 124 25.63 -4.16 5.63
CA HIS A 124 24.24 -4.44 5.26
C HIS A 124 23.21 -3.70 6.13
N ILE A 125 22.01 -3.45 5.59
CA ILE A 125 20.94 -2.73 6.30
C ILE A 125 20.42 -3.58 7.46
N LYS A 126 20.60 -3.11 8.70
CA LYS A 126 20.23 -3.83 9.93
C LYS A 126 19.04 -3.23 10.69
N SER A 127 18.60 -2.03 10.31
CA SER A 127 17.58 -1.29 11.04
C SER A 127 16.59 -0.62 10.10
N SER A 128 15.36 -0.45 10.57
CA SER A 128 14.34 0.35 9.89
C SER A 128 14.71 1.83 9.82
N GLY A 129 14.26 2.52 8.78
CA GLY A 129 14.53 3.95 8.60
C GLY A 129 14.48 4.39 7.14
N THR A 130 15.03 5.58 6.87
CA THR A 130 15.08 6.14 5.51
C THR A 130 16.15 5.44 4.69
N PHE A 131 15.72 4.79 3.61
CA PHE A 131 16.56 4.12 2.63
C PHE A 131 17.02 5.08 1.53
N LEU A 132 16.12 5.89 0.98
CA LEU A 132 16.43 6.90 -0.03
C LEU A 132 15.73 8.23 0.23
N GLU A 133 16.41 9.32 -0.10
CA GLU A 133 15.84 10.64 -0.28
C GLU A 133 15.85 10.99 -1.77
N LEU A 134 14.66 11.25 -2.33
CA LEU A 134 14.45 11.49 -3.75
C LEU A 134 14.02 12.93 -3.97
N THR A 135 14.60 13.62 -4.95
CA THR A 135 14.12 14.94 -5.38
C THR A 135 13.54 14.88 -6.79
N PHE A 136 12.22 15.03 -6.89
CA PHE A 136 11.51 15.10 -8.17
C PHE A 136 11.42 16.54 -8.66
N ASP A 137 11.72 16.75 -9.94
CA ASP A 137 11.40 17.99 -10.65
C ASP A 137 9.97 17.87 -11.21
N VAL A 138 9.06 18.75 -10.80
CA VAL A 138 7.69 18.81 -11.35
C VAL A 138 7.68 19.68 -12.59
N SER A 139 7.13 19.19 -13.70
CA SER A 139 7.01 19.95 -14.94
C SER A 139 6.26 21.27 -14.70
N SER A 140 6.75 22.37 -15.28
CA SER A 140 6.08 23.68 -15.22
C SER A 140 4.73 23.68 -15.93
N SER A 141 4.54 22.79 -16.90
CA SER A 141 3.26 22.59 -17.61
C SER A 141 2.38 21.52 -16.96
N CYS A 142 2.79 20.92 -15.83
CA CYS A 142 2.00 19.88 -15.18
C CYS A 142 0.66 20.47 -14.70
N PRO A 143 -0.50 19.93 -15.17
CA PRO A 143 -1.79 20.39 -14.68
C PRO A 143 -1.99 19.99 -13.22
N SER A 144 -2.96 20.62 -12.56
CA SER A 144 -3.40 20.20 -11.24
C SER A 144 -3.87 18.73 -11.30
N SER A 145 -3.07 17.83 -10.74
CA SER A 145 -3.26 16.38 -10.88
C SER A 145 -2.59 15.62 -9.75
N TYR A 146 -2.98 14.36 -9.60
CA TYR A 146 -2.24 13.42 -8.76
C TYR A 146 -1.27 12.65 -9.65
N VAL A 147 0.00 12.62 -9.25
CA VAL A 147 1.05 11.80 -9.87
C VAL A 147 1.36 10.65 -8.93
N SER A 148 0.93 9.45 -9.30
CA SER A 148 1.23 8.23 -8.54
C SER A 148 2.73 7.93 -8.63
N VAL A 149 3.35 7.62 -7.50
CA VAL A 149 4.74 7.15 -7.43
C VAL A 149 4.70 5.74 -6.86
N LYS A 150 4.72 4.76 -7.75
CA LYS A 150 4.48 3.35 -7.42
C LYS A 150 5.79 2.64 -7.15
N LEU A 151 5.80 1.85 -6.08
CA LEU A 151 6.88 0.91 -5.81
C LEU A 151 6.43 -0.47 -6.27
N THR A 152 7.16 -1.07 -7.20
CA THR A 152 6.82 -2.37 -7.77
C THR A 152 8.01 -3.33 -7.71
N PRO A 153 7.79 -4.64 -7.55
CA PRO A 153 8.85 -5.62 -7.69
C PRO A 153 9.35 -5.63 -9.14
N THR A 154 10.63 -5.95 -9.35
CA THR A 154 11.13 -6.19 -10.70
C THR A 154 10.68 -7.56 -11.20
N TYR A 155 10.39 -7.65 -12.50
CA TYR A 155 10.14 -8.93 -13.15
C TYR A 155 11.46 -9.48 -13.68
N GLU A 156 11.85 -10.66 -13.24
CA GLU A 156 12.83 -11.47 -13.95
C GLU A 156 12.07 -12.50 -14.80
N LEU A 157 12.31 -12.50 -16.11
CA LEU A 157 11.79 -13.53 -17.00
C LEU A 157 12.61 -14.80 -16.78
N ASP A 158 12.17 -15.68 -15.89
CA ASP A 158 12.65 -17.05 -15.92
C ASP A 158 12.11 -17.73 -17.18
N PHE A 159 12.97 -18.48 -17.90
CA PHE A 159 12.66 -19.22 -19.13
C PHE A 159 11.48 -20.20 -18.97
N LEU A 160 11.06 -20.46 -17.73
CA LEU A 160 9.94 -21.34 -17.35
C LEU A 160 8.62 -20.61 -17.04
N ASN A 161 8.56 -19.29 -17.27
CA ASN A 161 7.32 -18.54 -17.37
C ASN A 161 6.42 -18.64 -16.11
N ARG A 162 6.94 -18.31 -14.91
CA ARG A 162 6.17 -17.86 -13.72
C ARG A 162 7.03 -17.64 -12.45
N LYS A 163 7.26 -16.38 -12.06
CA LYS A 163 6.91 -15.79 -10.73
C LYS A 163 7.30 -14.31 -10.63
N LYS A 164 6.53 -13.54 -9.86
CA LYS A 164 7.00 -12.26 -9.30
C LYS A 164 8.00 -12.60 -8.20
N GLU A 165 9.25 -12.23 -8.37
CA GLU A 165 10.26 -12.45 -7.33
C GLU A 165 10.57 -11.13 -6.64
N ASN A 166 10.33 -11.10 -5.33
CA ASN A 166 10.84 -10.02 -4.50
C ASN A 166 12.36 -10.25 -4.38
N LEU A 167 13.15 -9.43 -5.06
CA LEU A 167 14.60 -9.52 -5.04
C LEU A 167 15.18 -8.84 -3.79
N PHE A 168 14.71 -9.27 -2.62
CA PHE A 168 15.18 -8.81 -1.32
C PHE A 168 15.78 -10.01 -0.61
N TYR A 169 17.02 -9.89 -0.18
CA TYR A 169 17.78 -11.02 0.36
C TYR A 169 18.42 -10.68 1.69
N THR A 170 18.41 -11.67 2.58
CA THR A 170 19.22 -11.72 3.81
C THR A 170 20.27 -12.82 3.68
N ASP A 171 21.41 -12.66 4.37
CA ASP A 171 22.56 -13.57 4.28
C ASP A 171 22.92 -13.95 2.83
N MET A 172 22.84 -12.98 1.91
CA MET A 172 23.10 -13.10 0.46
C MET A 172 22.15 -14.02 -0.34
N THR A 173 21.38 -14.90 0.30
CA THR A 173 20.73 -16.02 -0.40
C THR A 173 19.29 -16.30 0.02
N VAL A 174 18.83 -15.77 1.16
CA VAL A 174 17.50 -16.07 1.69
C VAL A 174 16.53 -14.96 1.26
N PRO A 175 15.51 -15.26 0.42
CA PRO A 175 14.56 -14.25 -0.01
C PRO A 175 13.70 -13.76 1.15
N VAL A 176 13.28 -12.51 1.07
CA VAL A 176 12.45 -11.84 2.06
C VAL A 176 11.12 -11.42 1.43
N ASN A 177 10.02 -11.67 2.14
CA ASN A 177 8.72 -11.18 1.72
C ASN A 177 8.64 -9.66 1.88
N VAL A 178 8.16 -8.98 0.84
CA VAL A 178 8.06 -7.52 0.80
C VAL A 178 6.62 -7.09 0.57
N GLU A 179 6.21 -6.06 1.29
CA GLU A 179 4.99 -5.30 1.05
C GLU A 179 5.37 -3.89 0.58
N TYR A 180 4.75 -3.44 -0.52
CA TYR A 180 5.02 -2.12 -1.09
C TYR A 180 3.88 -1.14 -0.76
N VAL A 181 4.24 0.01 -0.21
CA VAL A 181 3.31 1.11 0.06
C VAL A 181 3.69 2.29 -0.83
N SER A 182 2.91 2.49 -1.89
CA SER A 182 3.13 3.54 -2.88
C SER A 182 2.66 4.91 -2.38
N GLY A 183 3.27 5.98 -2.88
CA GLY A 183 2.96 7.35 -2.54
C GLY A 183 2.43 8.15 -3.72
N LYS A 184 2.29 9.46 -3.55
CA LYS A 184 1.95 10.39 -4.64
C LYS A 184 2.54 11.77 -4.45
N ILE A 185 2.67 12.47 -5.57
CA ILE A 185 2.84 13.91 -5.63
C ILE A 185 1.49 14.53 -6.01
N THR A 186 0.95 15.37 -5.14
CA THR A 186 -0.25 16.16 -5.42
C THR A 186 0.19 17.49 -6.00
N VAL A 187 0.05 17.66 -7.31
CA VAL A 187 0.48 18.88 -8.02
C VAL A 187 -0.68 19.86 -8.05
N GLY A 188 -0.49 21.06 -7.48
CA GLY A 188 -1.54 22.07 -7.38
C GLY A 188 -2.72 21.59 -6.53
N ASN A 189 -3.95 21.89 -6.99
CA ASN A 189 -5.19 21.55 -6.30
C ASN A 189 -6.08 20.66 -7.19
N PRO A 190 -5.70 19.39 -7.44
CA PRO A 190 -6.52 18.49 -8.21
C PRO A 190 -7.86 18.25 -7.52
N LYS A 191 -8.90 18.07 -8.33
CA LYS A 191 -10.18 17.60 -7.81
C LYS A 191 -10.04 16.14 -7.36
N PRO A 192 -10.54 15.77 -6.17
CA PRO A 192 -10.49 14.39 -5.72
C PRO A 192 -11.30 13.45 -6.62
N GLU A 193 -10.75 12.27 -6.88
CA GLU A 193 -11.41 11.14 -7.54
C GLU A 193 -11.20 9.92 -6.66
N VAL A 194 -12.27 9.51 -5.97
CA VAL A 194 -12.25 8.43 -4.99
C VAL A 194 -12.82 7.16 -5.62
N LYS A 195 -12.06 6.07 -5.57
CA LYS A 195 -12.51 4.73 -5.97
C LYS A 195 -12.54 3.78 -4.79
N LEU A 196 -13.59 3.00 -4.71
CA LEU A 196 -13.82 1.98 -3.69
C LEU A 196 -14.36 0.74 -4.37
N THR A 197 -13.94 -0.44 -3.93
CA THR A 197 -14.49 -1.72 -4.42
C THR A 197 -15.19 -2.42 -3.28
N VAL A 198 -16.38 -2.96 -3.54
CA VAL A 198 -17.13 -3.75 -2.56
C VAL A 198 -16.29 -4.93 -2.06
N ASP A 199 -16.40 -5.22 -0.76
CA ASP A 199 -15.66 -6.28 -0.05
C ASP A 199 -14.13 -6.07 0.03
N LYS A 200 -13.60 -4.94 -0.46
CA LYS A 200 -12.18 -4.56 -0.28
C LYS A 200 -12.05 -3.41 0.72
N PRO A 201 -11.27 -3.55 1.80
CA PRO A 201 -11.06 -2.49 2.79
C PRO A 201 -10.01 -1.48 2.32
N VAL A 202 -10.15 -1.01 1.08
CA VAL A 202 -9.16 -0.16 0.42
C VAL A 202 -9.87 0.98 -0.31
N ILE A 203 -9.31 2.19 -0.20
CA ILE A 203 -9.72 3.38 -0.93
C ILE A 203 -8.58 3.84 -1.84
N GLU A 204 -8.91 4.17 -3.08
CA GLU A 204 -7.97 4.84 -3.98
C GLU A 204 -8.41 6.30 -4.15
N ASN A 205 -7.51 7.26 -3.95
CA ASN A 205 -7.76 8.67 -4.24
C ASN A 205 -6.64 9.22 -5.11
N GLY A 206 -6.95 9.43 -6.39
CA GLY A 206 -5.97 9.93 -7.36
C GLY A 206 -4.76 9.01 -7.52
N GLY A 207 -4.97 7.69 -7.56
CA GLY A 207 -3.89 6.71 -7.71
C GLY A 207 -3.08 6.38 -6.45
N SER A 208 -3.35 7.03 -5.31
CA SER A 208 -2.87 6.58 -4.00
C SER A 208 -3.86 5.63 -3.37
N ILE A 209 -3.35 4.52 -2.86
CA ILE A 209 -4.13 3.48 -2.22
C ILE A 209 -3.92 3.56 -0.70
N ALA A 210 -4.99 3.53 0.07
CA ALA A 210 -4.95 3.46 1.53
C ALA A 210 -5.93 2.42 2.06
N ASN A 211 -5.60 1.80 3.20
CA ASN A 211 -6.53 0.93 3.91
C ASN A 211 -7.61 1.77 4.60
N ILE A 212 -8.82 1.23 4.68
CA ILE A 212 -9.92 1.81 5.45
C ILE A 212 -10.40 0.80 6.51
N ASP A 213 -11.04 1.31 7.56
CA ASP A 213 -11.43 0.54 8.75
C ASP A 213 -12.31 -0.69 8.47
N ALA A 214 -13.10 -0.65 7.40
CA ALA A 214 -13.90 -1.79 6.96
C ALA A 214 -14.25 -1.67 5.48
N ALA A 215 -14.45 -2.81 4.82
CA ALA A 215 -14.82 -2.87 3.42
C ALA A 215 -16.25 -2.33 3.17
N PRO A 216 -16.51 -1.70 2.00
CA PRO A 216 -17.86 -1.38 1.57
C PRO A 216 -18.71 -2.66 1.41
N LYS A 217 -19.97 -2.60 1.84
CA LYS A 217 -20.94 -3.72 1.78
C LYS A 217 -22.18 -3.30 1.01
N ILE A 218 -22.78 -4.21 0.26
CA ILE A 218 -24.10 -3.99 -0.35
C ILE A 218 -25.18 -4.47 0.62
N ILE A 219 -26.03 -3.56 1.09
CA ILE A 219 -27.12 -3.84 2.04
C ILE A 219 -28.39 -3.19 1.49
N GLY A 220 -29.46 -3.98 1.33
CA GLY A 220 -30.74 -3.48 0.80
C GLY A 220 -30.61 -2.82 -0.58
N GLY A 221 -29.71 -3.32 -1.43
CA GLY A 221 -29.45 -2.77 -2.77
C GLY A 221 -28.66 -1.45 -2.79
N ARG A 222 -28.14 -0.99 -1.64
CA ARG A 222 -27.31 0.21 -1.54
C ARG A 222 -25.91 -0.15 -1.03
N THR A 223 -24.89 0.51 -1.56
CA THR A 223 -23.52 0.39 -1.04
C THR A 223 -23.39 1.25 0.22
N LEU A 224 -23.06 0.59 1.32
CA LEU A 224 -22.79 1.19 2.62
C LEU A 224 -21.30 1.02 2.95
N LEU A 225 -20.67 2.05 3.52
CA LEU A 225 -19.29 1.94 4.03
C LEU A 225 -19.02 2.90 5.20
N PRO A 226 -17.93 2.71 5.95
CA PRO A 226 -17.43 3.70 6.89
C PRO A 226 -17.07 4.99 6.15
N ILE A 227 -17.93 5.99 6.25
CA ILE A 227 -17.92 7.13 5.34
C ILE A 227 -16.73 8.10 5.54
N ARG A 228 -15.97 7.95 6.64
CA ARG A 228 -14.86 8.84 7.02
C ARG A 228 -13.85 9.09 5.90
N ALA A 229 -13.31 8.01 5.32
CA ALA A 229 -12.28 8.15 4.29
C ALA A 229 -12.78 8.89 3.04
N VAL A 230 -14.07 8.71 2.68
CA VAL A 230 -14.68 9.46 1.58
C VAL A 230 -14.84 10.93 1.96
N VAL A 231 -15.36 11.23 3.15
CA VAL A 231 -15.59 12.61 3.60
C VAL A 231 -14.28 13.39 3.66
N GLU A 232 -13.23 12.80 4.24
CA GLU A 232 -11.90 13.42 4.34
C GLU A 232 -11.27 13.64 2.97
N ALA A 233 -11.45 12.71 2.01
CA ALA A 233 -10.94 12.87 0.65
C ALA A 233 -11.53 14.07 -0.10
N PHE A 234 -12.72 14.55 0.30
CA PHE A 234 -13.38 15.74 -0.23
C PHE A 234 -13.32 16.93 0.75
N ASP A 235 -12.30 16.96 1.62
CA ASP A 235 -12.05 18.02 2.63
C ASP A 235 -13.23 18.24 3.59
N GLY A 236 -14.05 17.22 3.79
CA GLY A 236 -15.20 17.26 4.65
C GLY A 236 -14.89 16.93 6.12
N LYS A 237 -15.92 17.06 6.97
CA LYS A 237 -15.86 16.78 8.40
C LYS A 237 -16.98 15.86 8.83
N ILE A 238 -16.71 15.04 9.84
CA ILE A 238 -17.71 14.17 10.48
C ILE A 238 -17.78 14.51 11.96
N ASP A 239 -19.00 14.64 12.47
CA ASP A 239 -19.31 14.71 13.90
C ASP A 239 -20.21 13.54 14.28
N TRP A 240 -19.91 12.89 15.40
CA TRP A 240 -20.67 11.77 15.93
C TRP A 240 -21.21 12.11 17.31
N ASN A 241 -22.54 12.10 17.44
CA ASN A 241 -23.21 12.24 18.72
C ASN A 241 -23.73 10.86 19.16
N ALA A 242 -23.11 10.32 20.22
CA ALA A 242 -23.44 9.00 20.74
C ALA A 242 -24.83 8.94 21.41
N THR A 243 -25.22 10.00 22.12
CA THR A 243 -26.52 10.10 22.82
C THR A 243 -27.68 10.02 21.84
N ASP A 244 -27.62 10.80 20.77
CA ASP A 244 -28.64 10.82 19.72
C ASP A 244 -28.48 9.67 18.71
N LYS A 245 -27.37 8.93 18.75
CA LYS A 245 -26.92 8.03 17.68
C LYS A 245 -26.98 8.71 16.31
N LYS A 246 -26.40 9.91 16.23
CA LYS A 246 -26.50 10.82 15.08
C LYS A 246 -25.11 11.06 14.48
N ILE A 247 -25.00 10.85 13.18
CA ILE A 247 -23.84 11.26 12.39
C ILE A 247 -24.18 12.56 11.65
N THR A 248 -23.29 13.54 11.72
CA THR A 248 -23.35 14.78 10.94
C THR A 248 -22.15 14.82 10.01
N ILE A 249 -22.40 14.94 8.71
CA ILE A 249 -21.39 14.99 7.65
C ILE A 249 -21.45 16.37 7.01
N SER A 250 -20.30 17.04 6.91
CA SER A 250 -20.19 18.34 6.25
C SER A 250 -19.18 18.25 5.10
N ILE A 251 -19.59 18.54 3.87
CA ILE A 251 -18.70 18.59 2.70
C ILE A 251 -19.02 19.88 1.92
N GLY A 252 -18.02 20.76 1.78
CA GLY A 252 -18.25 22.10 1.23
C GLY A 252 -19.30 22.86 2.06
N SER A 253 -20.36 23.34 1.39
CA SER A 253 -21.50 24.01 2.04
C SER A 253 -22.61 23.04 2.49
N SER A 254 -22.50 21.75 2.17
CA SER A 254 -23.54 20.77 2.45
C SER A 254 -23.38 20.20 3.85
N LYS A 255 -24.49 20.08 4.59
CA LYS A 255 -24.57 19.45 5.93
C LYS A 255 -25.62 18.35 5.92
N ILE A 256 -25.25 17.12 6.24
CA ILE A 256 -26.13 15.95 6.19
C ILE A 256 -26.16 15.31 7.57
N GLN A 257 -27.34 15.22 8.18
CA GLN A 257 -27.55 14.64 9.50
C GLN A 257 -28.39 13.39 9.38
N MET A 258 -27.88 12.29 9.94
CA MET A 258 -28.51 10.99 9.85
C MET A 258 -28.49 10.30 11.21
N TRP A 259 -29.52 9.51 11.50
CA TRP A 259 -29.64 8.78 12.75
C TRP A 259 -29.59 7.28 12.48
N ILE A 260 -28.87 6.55 13.34
CA ILE A 260 -28.74 5.08 13.21
C ILE A 260 -30.13 4.44 13.18
N ASN A 261 -30.32 3.55 12.20
CA ASN A 261 -31.56 2.79 11.98
C ASN A 261 -32.80 3.66 11.67
N LYS A 262 -32.66 4.95 11.35
CA LYS A 262 -33.76 5.82 10.93
C LYS A 262 -33.62 6.22 9.46
N LYS A 263 -34.74 6.18 8.73
CA LYS A 263 -34.80 6.60 7.32
C LYS A 263 -34.97 8.10 7.13
N ASN A 264 -35.45 8.83 8.15
CA ASN A 264 -35.56 10.28 8.08
C ASN A 264 -34.20 10.92 8.36
N VAL A 265 -33.79 11.82 7.49
CA VAL A 265 -32.50 12.53 7.54
C VAL A 265 -32.72 14.01 7.27
N ILE A 266 -31.78 14.84 7.71
CA ILE A 266 -31.79 16.28 7.40
C ILE A 266 -30.64 16.56 6.45
N VAL A 267 -30.93 17.19 5.31
CA VAL A 267 -29.95 17.71 4.37
C VAL A 267 -30.08 19.23 4.35
N ASN A 268 -29.02 19.90 4.78
CA ASN A 268 -28.97 21.32 5.11
C ASN A 268 -30.07 21.66 6.13
N ASN A 269 -31.17 22.26 5.70
CA ASN A 269 -32.31 22.60 6.53
C ASN A 269 -33.59 21.84 6.14
N GLY A 270 -33.51 20.91 5.18
CA GLY A 270 -34.66 20.16 4.66
C GLY A 270 -34.67 18.70 5.12
N SER A 271 -35.86 18.19 5.46
CA SER A 271 -36.05 16.76 5.76
C SER A 271 -36.13 15.94 4.47
N LYS A 272 -35.44 14.80 4.43
CA LYS A 272 -35.50 13.80 3.35
C LYS A 272 -35.63 12.40 3.93
N THR A 273 -35.98 11.45 3.06
CA THR A 273 -36.04 10.02 3.39
C THR A 273 -35.01 9.26 2.57
N ILE A 274 -34.37 8.26 3.16
CA ILE A 274 -33.42 7.35 2.49
C ILE A 274 -33.96 5.91 2.49
N ASP A 275 -33.56 5.14 1.47
CA ASP A 275 -34.05 3.76 1.31
C ASP A 275 -33.53 2.83 2.40
N VAL A 276 -32.23 2.95 2.69
CA VAL A 276 -31.49 2.14 3.65
C VAL A 276 -30.91 3.08 4.71
N PRO A 277 -31.28 2.91 5.99
CA PRO A 277 -30.77 3.77 7.06
C PRO A 277 -29.28 3.50 7.32
N PRO A 278 -28.55 4.45 7.91
CA PRO A 278 -27.20 4.17 8.39
C PRO A 278 -27.24 3.15 9.53
N GLN A 279 -26.21 2.32 9.62
CA GLN A 279 -26.13 1.19 10.53
C GLN A 279 -24.80 1.17 11.26
N ILE A 280 -24.76 0.53 12.44
CA ILE A 280 -23.50 0.21 13.10
C ILE A 280 -23.19 -1.26 12.80
N ILE A 281 -22.06 -1.52 12.16
CA ILE A 281 -21.56 -2.86 11.84
C ILE A 281 -20.14 -2.94 12.37
N GLU A 282 -19.86 -3.93 13.23
CA GLU A 282 -18.52 -4.14 13.82
C GLU A 282 -17.94 -2.87 14.48
N GLY A 283 -18.80 -2.07 15.14
CA GLY A 283 -18.39 -0.84 15.80
C GLY A 283 -18.03 0.33 14.87
N ARG A 284 -18.44 0.27 13.59
CA ARG A 284 -18.29 1.37 12.62
C ARG A 284 -19.64 1.80 12.07
N THR A 285 -19.79 3.10 11.82
CA THR A 285 -21.01 3.68 11.22
C THR A 285 -20.95 3.57 9.71
N PHE A 286 -21.79 2.71 9.16
CA PHE A 286 -21.99 2.46 7.75
C PHE A 286 -23.10 3.35 7.21
N VAL A 287 -22.81 4.09 6.13
CA VAL A 287 -23.74 5.06 5.54
C VAL A 287 -23.89 4.80 4.04
N PRO A 288 -25.09 4.96 3.44
CA PRO A 288 -25.27 4.86 2.00
C PRO A 288 -24.45 5.93 1.27
N VAL A 289 -23.38 5.52 0.60
CA VAL A 289 -22.38 6.45 0.05
C VAL A 289 -22.96 7.36 -1.01
N ARG A 290 -23.79 6.81 -1.91
CA ARG A 290 -24.41 7.58 -3.00
C ARG A 290 -25.27 8.72 -2.46
N PHE A 291 -26.08 8.45 -1.44
CA PHE A 291 -26.93 9.47 -0.84
C PHE A 291 -26.11 10.64 -0.28
N VAL A 292 -25.05 10.33 0.47
CA VAL A 292 -24.18 11.37 1.04
C VAL A 292 -23.47 12.16 -0.06
N SER A 293 -22.86 11.47 -1.01
CA SER A 293 -22.09 12.09 -2.09
C SER A 293 -22.94 12.97 -2.99
N GLU A 294 -24.10 12.50 -3.47
CA GLU A 294 -24.97 13.28 -4.36
C GLU A 294 -25.57 14.50 -3.65
N ASN A 295 -25.95 14.38 -2.37
CA ASN A 295 -26.44 15.53 -1.59
C ASN A 295 -25.31 16.53 -1.22
N ALA A 296 -24.05 16.11 -1.34
CA ALA A 296 -22.89 16.99 -1.25
C ALA A 296 -22.50 17.62 -2.60
N GLY A 297 -23.25 17.33 -3.68
CA GLY A 297 -22.98 17.83 -5.03
C GLY A 297 -21.87 17.07 -5.77
N LEU A 298 -21.53 15.86 -5.32
CA LEU A 298 -20.54 14.99 -5.96
C LEU A 298 -21.23 14.03 -6.93
N LYS A 299 -20.52 13.65 -7.99
CA LYS A 299 -20.97 12.61 -8.92
C LYS A 299 -20.58 11.23 -8.38
N VAL A 300 -21.46 10.24 -8.54
CA VAL A 300 -21.20 8.85 -8.17
C VAL A 300 -21.49 7.92 -9.35
N ASP A 301 -20.44 7.26 -9.84
CA ASP A 301 -20.53 6.23 -10.86
C ASP A 301 -20.39 4.84 -10.22
N TRP A 302 -21.08 3.85 -10.79
CA TRP A 302 -21.04 2.46 -10.36
C TRP A 302 -20.70 1.56 -11.54
N GLU A 303 -19.61 0.81 -11.42
CA GLU A 303 -19.22 -0.22 -12.38
C GLU A 303 -19.61 -1.60 -11.83
N ALA A 304 -20.62 -2.21 -12.44
CA ALA A 304 -21.20 -3.45 -11.95
C ALA A 304 -20.25 -4.64 -12.12
N SER A 305 -19.46 -4.69 -13.19
CA SER A 305 -18.56 -5.80 -13.48
C SER A 305 -17.45 -5.96 -12.44
N THR A 306 -16.93 -4.83 -11.94
CA THR A 306 -15.84 -4.80 -10.95
C THR A 306 -16.34 -4.48 -9.55
N LYS A 307 -17.64 -4.18 -9.38
CA LYS A 307 -18.26 -3.69 -8.14
C LYS A 307 -17.54 -2.45 -7.60
N THR A 308 -17.21 -1.52 -8.48
CA THR A 308 -16.44 -0.31 -8.15
C THR A 308 -17.35 0.92 -8.09
N ILE A 309 -17.20 1.69 -7.02
CA ILE A 309 -17.80 3.01 -6.82
C ILE A 309 -16.74 4.04 -7.14
N THR A 310 -17.03 4.97 -8.05
CA THR A 310 -16.17 6.13 -8.34
C THR A 310 -16.92 7.41 -7.93
N ILE A 311 -16.29 8.26 -7.12
CA ILE A 311 -16.86 9.52 -6.62
C ILE A 311 -15.97 10.67 -7.09
N MET A 312 -16.55 11.70 -7.68
CA MET A 312 -15.83 12.81 -8.33
C MET A 312 -16.51 14.16 -8.11
N LYS A 313 -15.74 15.25 -8.25
CA LYS A 313 -16.18 16.65 -8.17
C LYS A 313 -16.02 17.39 -9.51
#